data_AF-A0A2N5RHD6-F1
#
_entry.id   AF-A0A2N5RHD6-F1
#
_cell.length_a   1.000
_cell.length_b   1.000
_cell.length_c   1.000
_cell.angle_alpha   90.00
_cell.angle_beta   90.00
_cell.angle_gamma   90.00
#
_symmetry.space_group_name_H-M   'P 1'
#
loop_
_entity.id
_entity.type
_entity.pdbx_description
1 polymer ?
#
loop_
_entity_poly.entity_id
_entity_poly.type
_entity_poly.pdbx_seq_one_letter_code
_entity_poly.pdbx_strand_id
1 'polypeptide(L)'
;MVEKLFEIIEKSLEKCPWLERQSIDSLLDALASEVKEIKDAVKKKDLTNLEEEIGDLIYDAFLVGAVAQRDYGVDLERAIQRVVEKISHRKPWLFWDEKISLEEAERIWKERKSRG
;
A
#
# COMPACT_ATOMS: atom_id res chain seq x y z
N MET A 1 16.69 -1.25 -1.99
CA MET A 1 16.04 -1.31 -0.65
C MET A 1 14.62 -1.82 -0.73
N VAL A 2 13.74 -1.20 -1.53
CA VAL A 2 12.38 -1.73 -1.77
C VAL A 2 12.40 -3.13 -2.40
N GLU A 3 13.30 -3.38 -3.36
CA GLU A 3 13.53 -4.71 -3.94
C GLU A 3 13.88 -5.77 -2.88
N LYS A 4 14.64 -5.39 -1.84
CA LYS A 4 15.01 -6.30 -0.75
C LYS A 4 13.80 -6.70 0.10
N LEU A 5 12.80 -5.82 0.23
CA LEU A 5 11.54 -6.16 0.90
C LEU A 5 10.76 -7.20 0.07
N PHE A 6 10.68 -7.03 -1.24
CA PHE A 6 10.06 -8.03 -2.12
C PHE A 6 10.75 -9.40 -2.00
N GLU A 7 12.08 -9.44 -2.02
CA GLU A 7 12.82 -10.69 -1.79
C GLU A 7 12.51 -11.33 -0.43
N ILE A 8 12.29 -10.54 0.62
CA ILE A 8 11.90 -11.03 1.94
C ILE A 8 10.49 -11.63 1.89
N ILE A 9 9.55 -10.96 1.24
CA ILE A 9 8.16 -11.43 1.11
C ILE A 9 8.09 -12.74 0.32
N GLU A 10 8.81 -12.84 -0.80
CA GLU A 10 8.93 -14.08 -1.58
C GLU A 10 9.51 -15.23 -0.75
N LYS A 11 10.62 -14.98 -0.04
CA LYS A 11 11.20 -15.97 0.87
C LYS A 11 10.26 -16.36 2.01
N SER A 12 9.45 -15.42 2.51
CA SER A 12 8.46 -15.71 3.54
C SER A 12 7.35 -16.63 3.01
N LEU A 13 6.87 -16.41 1.78
CA LEU A 13 5.91 -17.32 1.14
C LEU A 13 6.46 -18.73 0.98
N GLU A 14 7.74 -18.86 0.64
CA GLU A 14 8.39 -20.16 0.42
C GLU A 14 8.80 -20.87 1.73
N LYS A 15 9.22 -20.11 2.75
CA LYS A 15 10.00 -20.66 3.87
C LYS A 15 9.44 -20.36 5.25
N CYS A 16 8.48 -19.44 5.39
CA CYS A 16 7.99 -19.01 6.70
C CYS A 16 6.80 -19.87 7.16
N PRO A 17 6.96 -20.77 8.15
CA PRO A 17 5.87 -21.62 8.63
C PRO A 17 4.79 -20.82 9.37
N TRP A 18 5.11 -19.60 9.82
CA TRP A 18 4.11 -18.71 10.40
C TRP A 18 3.19 -18.16 9.31
N LEU A 19 3.74 -17.73 8.16
CA LEU A 19 2.96 -17.16 7.06
C LEU A 19 2.06 -18.22 6.40
N GLU A 20 2.55 -19.46 6.30
CA GLU A 20 1.78 -20.61 5.83
C GLU A 20 0.46 -20.78 6.60
N ARG A 21 0.45 -20.44 7.90
CA ARG A 21 -0.72 -20.58 8.78
C ARG A 21 -1.61 -19.35 8.84
N GLN A 22 -1.20 -18.23 8.24
CA GLN A 22 -2.01 -17.01 8.26
C GLN A 22 -3.12 -17.06 7.20
N SER A 23 -4.32 -16.63 7.58
CA SER A 23 -5.37 -16.25 6.65
C SER A 23 -5.24 -14.78 6.25
N ILE A 24 -5.87 -14.39 5.14
CA ILE A 24 -5.92 -12.98 4.74
C ILE A 24 -6.60 -12.11 5.81
N ASP A 25 -7.64 -12.62 6.48
CA ASP A 25 -8.35 -11.90 7.53
C ASP A 25 -7.43 -11.57 8.72
N SER A 26 -6.60 -12.53 9.15
CA SER A 26 -5.64 -12.31 10.23
C SER A 26 -4.59 -11.25 9.88
N LEU A 27 -4.14 -11.23 8.62
CA LEU A 27 -3.18 -10.22 8.15
C LEU A 27 -3.82 -8.83 7.97
N LEU A 28 -5.11 -8.77 7.62
CA LEU A 28 -5.84 -7.51 7.59
C LEU A 28 -6.01 -6.91 8.99
N ASP A 29 -6.23 -7.74 10.00
CA ASP A 29 -6.28 -7.31 11.40
C ASP A 29 -4.92 -6.79 11.91
N ALA A 30 -3.82 -7.45 11.51
CA ALA A 30 -2.46 -6.99 11.78
C ALA A 30 -2.19 -5.62 11.13
N LEU A 31 -2.46 -5.49 9.83
CA LEU A 31 -2.33 -4.23 9.10
C LEU A 31 -3.17 -3.09 9.71
N ALA A 32 -4.39 -3.40 10.20
CA ALA A 32 -5.24 -2.43 10.85
C ALA A 32 -4.70 -1.97 12.22
N SER A 33 -3.86 -2.78 12.86
CA SER A 33 -3.18 -2.45 14.12
C SER A 33 -2.02 -1.49 13.89
N GLU A 34 -1.22 -1.70 12.83
CA GLU A 34 -0.15 -0.78 12.42
C GLU A 34 -0.66 0.65 12.17
N VAL A 35 -1.86 0.78 11.58
CA VAL A 35 -2.51 2.09 11.40
C VAL A 35 -2.83 2.77 12.74
N LYS A 36 -3.13 2.01 13.80
CA LYS A 36 -3.36 2.56 15.14
C LYS A 36 -2.03 2.95 15.79
N GLU A 37 -0.99 2.15 15.65
CA GLU A 37 0.35 2.45 16.18
C GLU A 37 0.96 3.70 15.54
N ILE A 38 0.82 3.87 14.22
CA ILE A 38 1.18 5.11 13.53
C ILE A 38 0.46 6.33 14.14
N LYS A 39 -0.87 6.23 14.39
CA LYS A 39 -1.63 7.32 15.00
C LYS A 39 -1.12 7.67 16.39
N ASP A 40 -0.76 6.67 17.17
CA ASP A 40 -0.22 6.84 18.51
C ASP A 40 1.19 7.45 18.48
N ALA A 41 2.05 7.02 17.57
CA ALA A 41 3.38 7.60 17.37
C ALA A 41 3.31 9.08 16.99
N VAL A 42 2.43 9.45 16.05
CA VAL A 42 2.16 10.85 15.68
C VAL A 42 1.67 11.66 16.88
N LYS A 43 0.71 11.13 17.64
CA LYS A 43 0.15 11.80 18.83
C LYS A 43 1.23 12.06 19.88
N LYS A 44 2.15 11.12 20.08
CA LYS A 44 3.27 11.22 21.01
C LYS A 44 4.45 12.04 20.47
N LYS A 45 4.43 12.41 19.18
CA LYS A 45 5.58 13.00 18.46
C LYS A 45 6.84 12.13 18.55
N ASP A 46 6.64 10.82 18.60
CA ASP A 46 7.73 9.84 18.64
C ASP A 46 8.13 9.51 17.19
N LEU A 47 9.16 10.20 16.70
CA LEU A 47 9.60 10.07 15.31
C LEU A 47 10.29 8.74 15.04
N THR A 48 10.98 8.18 16.04
CA THR A 48 11.63 6.88 15.91
C THR A 48 10.59 5.79 15.79
N ASN A 49 9.59 5.78 16.68
CA ASN A 49 8.49 4.83 16.60
C ASN A 49 7.71 5.04 15.30
N LEU A 50 7.47 6.29 14.88
CA LEU A 50 6.77 6.55 13.61
C LEU A 50 7.49 5.94 12.40
N GLU A 51 8.83 5.96 12.37
CA GLU A 51 9.60 5.32 11.30
C GLU A 51 9.43 3.79 11.30
N GLU A 52 9.44 3.18 12.48
CA GLU A 52 9.19 1.74 12.69
C GLU A 52 7.80 1.32 12.18
N GLU A 53 6.74 1.95 12.68
CA GLU A 53 5.35 1.56 12.33
C GLU A 53 5.01 1.83 10.85
N ILE A 54 5.67 2.80 10.20
CA ILE A 54 5.53 3.01 8.76
C ILE A 54 6.16 1.85 7.98
N GLY A 55 7.27 1.31 8.46
CA GLY A 55 7.90 0.11 7.92
C GLY A 55 6.98 -1.10 8.05
N ASP A 56 6.41 -1.31 9.23
CA ASP A 56 5.53 -2.44 9.53
C ASP A 56 4.22 -2.37 8.74
N LEU A 57 3.60 -1.19 8.62
CA LEU A 57 2.44 -0.98 7.73
C LEU A 57 2.74 -1.40 6.27
N ILE A 58 3.92 -1.06 5.75
CA ILE A 58 4.31 -1.41 4.39
C ILE A 58 4.50 -2.92 4.28
N TYR A 59 5.22 -3.53 5.22
CA TYR A 59 5.46 -4.97 5.25
C TYR A 59 4.15 -5.77 5.31
N ASP A 60 3.24 -5.41 6.21
CA ASP A 60 1.95 -6.09 6.38
C ASP A 60 1.06 -5.92 5.15
N ALA A 61 1.08 -4.76 4.49
CA ALA A 61 0.36 -4.55 3.23
C ALA A 61 0.88 -5.49 2.12
N PHE A 62 2.19 -5.74 2.07
CA PHE A 62 2.77 -6.73 1.15
C PHE A 62 2.44 -8.17 1.55
N LEU A 63 2.39 -8.51 2.85
CA LEU A 63 1.93 -9.84 3.30
C LEU A 63 0.48 -10.11 2.89
N VAL A 64 -0.41 -9.11 3.03
CA VAL A 64 -1.80 -9.22 2.54
C VAL A 64 -1.81 -9.49 1.04
N GLY A 65 -1.01 -8.76 0.24
CA GLY A 65 -0.89 -9.00 -1.20
C GLY A 65 -0.36 -10.41 -1.54
N ALA A 66 0.66 -10.85 -0.82
CA ALA A 66 1.29 -12.16 -0.97
C ALA A 66 0.31 -13.31 -0.66
N VAL A 67 -0.44 -13.21 0.43
CA VAL A 67 -1.48 -14.20 0.77
C VAL A 67 -2.67 -14.09 -0.17
N ALA A 68 -3.03 -12.89 -0.64
CA ALA A 68 -4.06 -12.74 -1.67
C ALA A 68 -3.68 -13.45 -2.97
N GLN A 69 -2.39 -13.40 -3.34
CA GLN A 69 -1.86 -14.15 -4.48
C GLN A 69 -1.93 -15.66 -4.24
N ARG A 70 -1.46 -16.13 -3.07
CA ARG A 70 -1.45 -17.55 -2.67
C ARG A 70 -2.85 -18.16 -2.67
N ASP A 71 -3.82 -17.49 -2.05
CA ASP A 71 -5.13 -18.08 -1.72
C ASP A 71 -6.23 -17.76 -2.74
N TYR A 72 -6.11 -16.63 -3.44
CA TYR A 72 -7.17 -16.13 -4.33
C TYR A 72 -6.70 -15.91 -5.78
N GLY A 73 -5.44 -16.21 -6.09
CA GLY A 73 -4.88 -16.02 -7.43
C GLY A 73 -4.78 -14.55 -7.85
N VAL A 74 -4.69 -13.62 -6.88
CA VAL A 74 -4.50 -12.20 -7.16
C VAL A 74 -3.10 -11.99 -7.73
N ASP A 75 -3.03 -11.41 -8.93
CA ASP A 75 -1.78 -10.95 -9.51
C ASP A 75 -1.43 -9.57 -8.92
N LEU A 76 -0.38 -9.53 -8.10
CA LEU A 76 0.07 -8.32 -7.42
C LEU A 76 0.61 -7.27 -8.40
N GLU A 77 1.31 -7.66 -9.45
CA GLU A 77 1.80 -6.75 -10.48
C GLU A 77 0.63 -6.10 -11.20
N ARG A 78 -0.39 -6.90 -11.57
CA ARG A 78 -1.62 -6.38 -12.17
C ARG A 78 -2.41 -5.47 -11.22
N ALA A 79 -2.43 -5.76 -9.92
CA ALA A 79 -3.07 -4.89 -8.93
C ALA A 79 -2.36 -3.53 -8.84
N ILE A 80 -1.02 -3.53 -8.84
CA ILE A 80 -0.19 -2.31 -8.86
C ILE A 80 -0.41 -1.55 -10.17
N GLN A 81 -0.39 -2.23 -11.31
CA GLN A 81 -0.66 -1.61 -12.62
C GLN A 81 -2.02 -0.91 -12.64
N ARG A 82 -3.07 -1.56 -12.13
CA ARG A 82 -4.42 -0.98 -12.05
C ARG A 82 -4.46 0.31 -11.22
N VAL A 83 -3.71 0.40 -10.12
CA VAL A 83 -3.66 1.65 -9.34
C VAL A 83 -2.84 2.72 -10.05
N VAL A 84 -1.74 2.36 -10.72
CA VAL A 84 -0.93 3.30 -11.53
C VAL A 84 -1.77 3.92 -12.63
N GLU A 85 -2.48 3.11 -13.42
CA GLU A 85 -3.37 3.57 -14.49
C GLU A 85 -4.48 4.48 -13.93
N LYS A 86 -5.15 4.03 -12.86
CA LYS A 86 -6.23 4.78 -12.20
C LYS A 86 -5.75 6.15 -11.69
N ILE A 87 -4.59 6.21 -11.03
CA ILE A 87 -4.05 7.47 -10.51
C ILE A 87 -3.58 8.36 -11.65
N SER A 88 -2.93 7.81 -12.67
CA SER A 88 -2.48 8.58 -13.83
C SER A 88 -3.65 9.20 -14.61
N HIS A 89 -4.75 8.46 -14.75
CA HIS A 89 -5.98 8.99 -15.34
C HIS A 89 -6.65 10.08 -14.51
N ARG A 90 -6.71 9.88 -13.17
CA ARG A 90 -7.41 10.79 -12.25
C ARG A 90 -6.58 12.00 -11.83
N LYS A 91 -5.25 11.93 -11.97
CA LYS A 91 -4.29 12.98 -11.60
C LYS A 91 -3.30 13.25 -12.74
N PRO A 92 -3.77 13.63 -13.94
CA PRO A 92 -2.89 13.81 -15.10
C PRO A 92 -1.83 14.90 -14.90
N TRP A 93 -2.10 15.88 -14.04
CA TRP A 93 -1.17 16.97 -13.72
C TRP A 93 0.11 16.52 -13.02
N LEU A 94 0.18 15.27 -12.53
CA LEU A 94 1.44 14.71 -12.03
C LEU A 94 2.51 14.57 -13.13
N PHE A 95 2.09 14.61 -14.40
CA PHE A 95 2.94 14.46 -15.58
C PHE A 95 2.97 15.72 -16.46
N TRP A 96 2.56 16.87 -15.92
CA TRP A 96 2.65 18.15 -16.62
C TRP A 96 3.89 18.90 -16.16
N ASP A 97 4.45 19.73 -17.05
CA ASP A 97 5.61 20.56 -16.72
C ASP A 97 5.26 21.68 -15.72
N GLU A 98 4.03 22.20 -15.79
CA GLU A 98 3.55 23.28 -14.94
C GLU A 98 2.70 22.78 -13.76
N LYS A 99 2.85 23.45 -12.61
CA LYS A 99 2.00 23.24 -11.44
C LYS A 99 0.63 23.89 -11.64
N ILE A 100 -0.40 23.26 -11.09
CA ILE A 100 -1.77 23.80 -11.08
C ILE A 100 -2.23 24.17 -9.68
N SER A 101 -3.29 24.97 -9.61
CA SER A 101 -3.96 25.29 -8.35
C SER A 101 -4.72 24.08 -7.80
N LEU A 102 -4.99 24.10 -6.49
CA LEU A 102 -5.82 23.08 -5.84
C LEU A 102 -7.22 23.01 -6.46
N GLU A 103 -7.83 24.17 -6.75
CA GLU A 103 -9.16 24.27 -7.36
C GLU A 103 -9.20 23.59 -8.74
N GLU A 104 -8.17 23.81 -9.55
CA GLU A 104 -8.03 23.15 -10.86
C GLU A 104 -7.84 21.64 -10.72
N ALA A 105 -6.98 21.20 -9.79
CA ALA A 105 -6.74 19.78 -9.54
C ALA A 105 -8.02 19.05 -9.10
N GLU A 106 -8.80 19.65 -8.19
CA GLU A 106 -10.07 19.11 -7.74
C GLU A 106 -11.11 19.03 -8.87
N ARG A 107 -11.20 20.08 -9.70
CA ARG A 107 -12.10 20.11 -10.87
C ARG A 107 -11.78 18.95 -11.81
N ILE A 108 -10.51 18.80 -12.19
CA ILE A 108 -10.05 17.72 -13.09
C ILE A 108 -10.31 16.34 -12.46
N TRP A 109 -9.97 16.16 -11.17
CA TRP A 109 -10.17 14.89 -10.48
C TRP A 109 -11.64 14.45 -10.45
N LYS A 110 -12.55 15.38 -10.13
CA LYS A 110 -14.01 15.12 -10.10
C LYS A 110 -14.52 14.70 -11.47
N GLU A 111 -14.10 15.38 -12.53
CA GLU A 111 -14.45 15.04 -13.91
C GLU A 111 -13.90 13.67 -14.34
N ARG A 112 -12.66 13.35 -13.99
CA ARG A 112 -12.03 12.06 -14.36
C ARG A 112 -12.62 10.88 -13.59
N LYS A 113 -13.01 11.10 -12.33
CA LYS A 113 -13.62 10.07 -11.46
C LYS A 113 -15.04 9.70 -11.90
N SER A 114 -15.80 10.59 -12.53
CA SER A 114 -17.14 10.26 -13.04
C SER A 114 -17.11 9.46 -14.35
N ARG A 115 -15.96 9.42 -15.02
CA ARG A 115 -15.74 8.69 -16.29
C ARG A 115 -15.13 7.30 -16.11
N GLY A 116 -14.94 6.82 -14.88
CA GLY A 116 -14.34 5.51 -14.58
C GLY A 116 -14.40 5.10 -13.12
#